data_AF-A0A0Q9XC88-F1
#
_entry.id   AF-A0A0Q9XC88-F1
#
_cell.length_a   1.000
_cell.length_b   1.000
_cell.length_c   1.000
_cell.angle_alpha   90.00
_cell.angle_beta   90.00
_cell.angle_gamma   90.00
#
_symmetry.space_group_name_H-M   'P 1'
#
loop_
_entity.id
_entity.type
_entity.pdbx_description
1 polymer ?
#
loop_
_entity_poly.entity_id
_entity_poly.type
_entity_poly.pdbx_seq_one_letter_code
_entity_poly.pdbx_strand_id
1 'polypeptide(L)'
;MAPNIPGDNHYESREPISTFAVLDLETSNLPEHRNNRVSITELCIYAFDAAILLNNTRSRDSNPADEPVHNELPSAPRVMHKLNLLFQPSMLVLPEAEIITGLSNYLLERESKLNENAGELIKRFVEHLPPPVCLVAHNGWPFDFPIIKQALGKVNISLPASTLCVDSLSAFMAIDDKRNDKPVAVKESTLPIETRSELVDAADNSTERAVTPKEINWQALNESTPKRQILNRQDAALKRQRMDADGTELPAIKRSSNDIKARRQLFTGLNSSSTKRYPPRGVYRLSSLYSRIFERPAVNAHEAEADVSMLTKLIQHYGVDFLAFAEEQSIPFADVVPLSGKAPNSTK
;
A
#
# COMPACT_ATOMS: atom_id res chain seq x y z
N MET A 1 18.30 14.09 46.34
CA MET A 1 17.11 14.08 45.47
C MET A 1 17.59 13.76 44.07
N ALA A 2 17.44 12.50 43.65
CA ALA A 2 17.74 12.09 42.29
C ALA A 2 16.58 12.52 41.37
N PRO A 3 16.84 12.98 40.15
CA PRO A 3 15.76 13.34 39.22
C PRO A 3 15.06 12.06 38.73
N ASN A 4 13.73 12.07 38.84
CA ASN A 4 12.83 11.10 38.24
C ASN A 4 13.04 11.08 36.72
N ILE A 5 13.51 9.95 36.20
CA ILE A 5 13.44 9.62 34.78
C ILE A 5 12.03 9.05 34.56
N PRO A 6 11.17 9.65 33.71
CA PRO A 6 9.89 9.05 33.38
C PRO A 6 10.14 7.74 32.63
N GLY A 7 9.64 6.64 33.21
CA GLY A 7 9.74 5.31 32.65
C GLY A 7 9.02 5.18 31.32
N ASP A 8 9.68 4.43 30.44
CA ASP A 8 9.15 3.51 29.43
C ASP A 8 7.71 3.79 28.95
N ASN A 9 7.60 4.33 27.73
CA ASN A 9 6.35 4.33 26.99
C ASN A 9 5.92 2.87 26.80
N HIS A 10 4.97 2.41 27.62
CA HIS A 10 4.19 1.23 27.34
C HIS A 10 3.55 1.39 25.95
N TYR A 11 4.15 0.80 24.93
CA TYR A 11 3.46 0.46 23.70
C TYR A 11 2.40 -0.56 24.09
N GLU A 12 1.19 -0.12 24.42
CA GLU A 12 0.03 -1.00 24.43
C GLU A 12 -0.03 -1.64 23.05
N SER A 13 0.22 -2.96 23.01
CA SER A 13 0.22 -3.72 21.77
C SER A 13 -1.20 -3.73 21.21
N ARG A 14 -1.43 -2.89 20.19
CA ARG A 14 -2.69 -2.87 19.45
C ARG A 14 -3.00 -4.27 18.93
N GLU A 15 -4.26 -4.69 19.02
CA GLU A 15 -4.69 -5.97 18.45
C GLU A 15 -4.40 -6.01 16.95
N PRO A 16 -3.93 -7.15 16.42
CA PRO A 16 -3.63 -7.27 15.00
C PRO A 16 -4.91 -7.15 14.17
N ILE A 17 -4.80 -6.59 12.98
CA ILE A 17 -5.89 -6.47 12.01
C ILE A 17 -6.32 -7.87 11.59
N SER A 18 -7.60 -8.18 11.83
CA SER A 18 -8.21 -9.46 11.46
C SER A 18 -8.82 -9.41 10.06
N THR A 19 -9.43 -8.29 9.68
CA THR A 19 -10.14 -8.12 8.41
C THR A 19 -9.71 -6.85 7.70
N PHE A 20 -9.42 -6.94 6.39
CA PHE A 20 -9.36 -5.78 5.51
C PHE A 20 -10.70 -5.59 4.81
N ALA A 21 -11.21 -4.36 4.81
CA ALA A 21 -12.41 -3.96 4.10
C ALA A 21 -12.04 -2.86 3.09
N VAL A 22 -11.78 -3.28 1.86
CA VAL A 22 -11.36 -2.41 0.75
C VAL A 22 -12.58 -1.64 0.25
N LEU A 23 -12.51 -0.32 0.30
CA LEU A 23 -13.57 0.64 0.03
C LEU A 23 -13.19 1.49 -1.19
N ASP A 24 -14.16 1.74 -2.05
CA ASP A 24 -14.11 2.76 -3.08
C ASP A 24 -15.46 3.48 -3.20
N LEU A 25 -15.42 4.77 -3.55
CA LEU A 25 -16.58 5.63 -3.71
C LEU A 25 -16.57 6.32 -5.07
N GLU A 26 -17.65 6.15 -5.82
CA GLU A 26 -17.99 7.09 -6.88
C GLU A 26 -18.82 8.24 -6.33
N THR A 27 -18.58 9.43 -6.85
CA THR A 27 -19.16 10.65 -6.30
C THR A 27 -19.64 11.62 -7.37
N SER A 28 -20.55 12.52 -6.98
CA SER A 28 -21.11 13.53 -7.88
C SER A 28 -20.07 14.51 -8.43
N ASN A 29 -18.91 14.67 -7.77
CA ASN A 29 -17.82 15.57 -8.12
C ASN A 29 -16.63 15.41 -7.15
N LEU A 30 -15.46 15.94 -7.54
CA LEU A 30 -14.35 16.10 -6.61
C LEU A 30 -14.66 17.13 -5.50
N PRO A 31 -14.24 16.90 -4.23
CA PRO A 31 -14.45 17.84 -3.12
C PRO A 31 -13.97 19.27 -3.41
N GLU A 32 -12.84 19.38 -4.11
CA GLU A 32 -12.18 20.63 -4.47
C GLU A 32 -13.06 21.55 -5.34
N HIS A 33 -13.91 20.96 -6.18
CA HIS A 33 -14.68 21.70 -7.19
C HIS A 33 -15.93 22.40 -6.61
N ARG A 34 -16.38 22.02 -5.40
CA ARG A 34 -17.66 22.48 -4.83
C ARG A 34 -17.59 22.77 -3.34
N ASN A 35 -16.49 23.35 -2.85
CA ASN A 35 -16.31 23.72 -1.44
C ASN A 35 -16.63 22.54 -0.49
N ASN A 36 -16.06 21.36 -0.77
CA ASN A 36 -16.26 20.14 0.02
C ASN A 36 -17.71 19.61 0.06
N ARG A 37 -18.57 20.06 -0.85
CA ARG A 37 -19.90 19.50 -1.08
C ARG A 37 -19.83 18.42 -2.15
N VAL A 38 -20.04 17.18 -1.71
CA VAL A 38 -20.03 15.98 -2.54
C VAL A 38 -21.15 15.06 -2.07
N SER A 39 -21.79 14.36 -3.01
CA SER A 39 -22.68 13.23 -2.73
C SER A 39 -22.05 11.95 -3.24
N ILE A 40 -22.17 10.86 -2.49
CA ILE A 40 -21.79 9.51 -2.96
C ILE A 40 -22.87 9.04 -3.94
N THR A 41 -22.46 8.46 -5.07
CA THR A 41 -23.32 7.87 -6.10
C THR A 41 -23.21 6.35 -6.14
N GLU A 42 -22.03 5.80 -5.86
CA GLU A 42 -21.79 4.36 -5.70
C GLU A 42 -20.81 4.14 -4.54
N LEU A 43 -21.00 3.07 -3.78
CA LEU A 43 -20.11 2.63 -2.71
C LEU A 43 -19.92 1.13 -2.82
N CYS A 44 -18.67 0.70 -2.91
CA CYS A 44 -18.31 -0.71 -2.89
C CYS A 44 -17.38 -1.03 -1.72
N ILE A 45 -17.62 -2.15 -1.03
CA ILE A 45 -16.73 -2.72 -0.02
C ILE A 45 -16.48 -4.20 -0.31
N TYR A 46 -15.21 -4.60 -0.43
CA TYR A 46 -14.79 -6.00 -0.37
C TYR A 46 -14.07 -6.27 0.93
N ALA A 47 -14.56 -7.22 1.73
CA ALA A 47 -13.97 -7.59 3.00
C ALA A 47 -13.42 -9.02 3.00
N PHE A 48 -12.16 -9.20 3.41
CA PHE A 48 -11.48 -10.49 3.46
C PHE A 48 -10.50 -10.58 4.64
N ASP A 49 -10.18 -11.83 5.02
CA ASP A 49 -9.29 -12.14 6.14
C ASP A 49 -7.84 -11.70 5.87
N ALA A 50 -7.24 -10.99 6.83
CA ALA A 50 -5.86 -10.50 6.75
C ALA A 50 -4.81 -11.63 6.62
N ALA A 51 -5.11 -12.84 7.10
CA ALA A 51 -4.24 -14.01 6.99
C ALA A 51 -3.92 -14.40 5.54
N ILE A 52 -4.75 -14.02 4.58
CA ILE A 52 -4.49 -14.25 3.14
C ILE A 52 -3.18 -13.58 2.72
N LEU A 53 -2.84 -12.42 3.29
CA LEU A 53 -1.62 -11.68 2.94
C LEU A 53 -0.35 -12.34 3.48
N LEU A 54 -0.46 -13.22 4.48
CA LEU A 54 0.68 -13.97 5.04
C LEU A 54 1.15 -15.10 4.09
N ASN A 55 0.21 -15.70 3.36
CA ASN A 55 0.45 -16.90 2.57
C ASN A 55 1.06 -16.61 1.19
N ASN A 56 0.98 -15.36 0.70
CA ASN A 56 1.53 -14.93 -0.59
C ASN A 56 3.06 -14.82 -0.63
N THR A 57 3.76 -15.41 0.33
CA THR A 57 5.23 -15.41 0.37
C THR A 57 5.89 -16.48 -0.49
N ARG A 58 5.12 -17.26 -1.26
CA ARG A 58 5.61 -18.25 -2.21
C ARG A 58 5.85 -17.62 -3.59
N SER A 59 7.04 -17.06 -3.82
CA SER A 59 7.68 -16.93 -5.15
C SER A 59 9.04 -16.17 -5.12
N ARG A 60 9.75 -16.10 -3.99
CA ARG A 60 11.05 -15.40 -3.95
C ARG A 60 12.25 -16.28 -3.63
N ASP A 61 12.00 -17.58 -3.46
CA ASP A 61 13.04 -18.61 -3.25
C ASP A 61 13.26 -19.47 -4.53
N SER A 62 12.65 -19.13 -5.66
CA SER A 62 12.94 -19.76 -6.95
C SER A 62 14.28 -19.25 -7.51
N ASN A 63 15.07 -20.18 -8.04
CA ASN A 63 16.39 -19.94 -8.59
C ASN A 63 16.39 -18.77 -9.60
N PRO A 64 17.43 -17.91 -9.62
CA PRO A 64 17.54 -16.77 -10.52
C PRO A 64 17.80 -17.14 -12.00
N ALA A 65 17.42 -18.34 -12.43
CA ALA A 65 17.68 -18.90 -13.76
C ALA A 65 16.41 -19.24 -14.56
N ASP A 66 15.22 -19.18 -13.96
CA ASP A 66 13.96 -19.52 -14.63
C ASP A 66 13.14 -18.25 -14.91
N GLU A 67 13.11 -17.83 -16.18
CA GLU A 67 12.16 -16.91 -16.85
C GLU A 67 11.83 -15.56 -16.15
N PRO A 68 11.36 -14.51 -16.87
CA PRO A 68 10.95 -13.29 -16.20
C PRO A 68 9.81 -13.64 -15.22
N VAL A 69 9.99 -13.28 -13.96
CA VAL A 69 8.95 -13.38 -12.93
C VAL A 69 7.81 -12.46 -13.37
N HIS A 70 6.90 -12.98 -14.19
CA HIS A 70 5.64 -12.31 -14.44
C HIS A 70 4.95 -12.17 -13.10
N ASN A 71 4.59 -10.93 -12.73
CA ASN A 71 3.72 -10.71 -11.58
C ASN A 71 2.36 -11.30 -11.94
N GLU A 72 2.18 -12.59 -11.65
CA GLU A 72 0.93 -13.28 -11.89
C GLU A 72 -0.20 -12.55 -11.17
N LEU A 73 -1.32 -12.39 -11.86
CA LEU A 73 -2.49 -11.73 -11.30
C LEU A 73 -3.03 -12.59 -10.15
N PRO A 74 -3.08 -12.08 -8.90
CA PRO A 74 -3.61 -12.85 -7.79
C PRO A 74 -5.08 -13.20 -8.04
N SER A 75 -5.43 -14.46 -7.75
CA SER A 75 -6.83 -14.87 -7.70
C SER A 75 -7.53 -14.17 -6.54
N ALA A 76 -8.77 -13.72 -6.77
CA ALA A 76 -9.57 -13.09 -5.72
C ALA A 76 -9.77 -14.06 -4.52
N PRO A 77 -9.77 -13.55 -3.28
CA PRO A 77 -10.10 -14.35 -2.10
C PRO A 77 -11.43 -15.10 -2.25
N ARG A 78 -11.42 -16.42 -2.03
CA ARG A 78 -12.66 -17.23 -2.11
C ARG A 78 -13.64 -16.91 -0.98
N VAL A 79 -13.11 -16.63 0.21
CA VAL A 79 -13.87 -16.21 1.39
C VAL A 79 -13.78 -14.70 1.44
N MET A 80 -14.85 -14.04 0.99
CA MET A 80 -14.93 -12.59 0.90
C MET A 80 -16.39 -12.15 1.02
N HIS A 81 -16.63 -11.08 1.75
CA HIS A 81 -17.92 -10.40 1.81
C HIS A 81 -17.89 -9.20 0.85
N LYS A 82 -18.99 -8.94 0.17
CA LYS A 82 -19.14 -7.80 -0.74
C LYS A 82 -20.38 -7.00 -0.38
N LEU A 83 -20.27 -5.69 -0.41
CA LEU A 83 -21.39 -4.75 -0.35
C LEU A 83 -21.21 -3.77 -1.51
N ASN A 84 -22.15 -3.71 -2.44
CA ASN A 84 -22.20 -2.66 -3.45
C ASN A 84 -23.56 -1.95 -3.36
N LEU A 85 -23.55 -0.62 -3.26
CA LEU A 85 -24.73 0.21 -3.07
C LEU A 85 -24.68 1.41 -4.00
N LEU A 86 -25.76 1.66 -4.74
CA LEU A 86 -25.98 2.89 -5.49
C LEU A 86 -26.84 3.85 -4.67
N PHE A 87 -26.60 5.14 -4.86
CA PHE A 87 -27.32 6.19 -4.14
C PHE A 87 -27.80 7.28 -5.07
N GLN A 88 -29.03 7.74 -4.86
CA GLN A 88 -29.48 8.99 -5.46
C GLN A 88 -28.69 10.16 -4.84
N PRO A 89 -27.89 10.91 -5.62
CA PRO A 89 -27.13 12.02 -5.09
C PRO A 89 -28.06 13.19 -4.73
N SER A 90 -27.73 13.93 -3.67
CA SER A 90 -28.52 15.11 -3.25
C SER A 90 -28.20 16.38 -4.07
N MET A 91 -27.30 16.26 -5.04
CA MET A 91 -26.88 17.33 -5.94
C MET A 91 -26.66 16.78 -7.35
N LEU A 92 -26.56 17.71 -8.31
CA LEU A 92 -26.21 17.36 -9.68
C LEU A 92 -24.84 16.67 -9.71
N VAL A 93 -24.78 15.52 -10.40
CA VAL A 93 -23.52 14.93 -10.85
C VAL A 93 -22.93 15.85 -11.90
N LEU A 94 -21.70 16.29 -11.71
CA LEU A 94 -21.04 17.17 -12.67
C LEU A 94 -20.72 16.39 -13.96
N PRO A 95 -20.73 17.04 -15.14
CA PRO A 95 -20.48 16.36 -16.41
C PRO A 95 -19.18 15.55 -16.41
N GLU A 96 -18.11 16.04 -15.78
CA GLU A 96 -16.85 15.32 -15.69
C GLU A 96 -16.97 14.03 -14.88
N ALA A 97 -17.74 14.04 -13.78
CA ALA A 97 -17.98 12.84 -12.98
C ALA A 97 -18.90 11.85 -13.70
N GLU A 98 -19.93 12.34 -14.40
CA GLU A 98 -20.82 11.49 -15.21
C GLU A 98 -20.08 10.80 -16.37
N ILE A 99 -19.19 11.51 -17.06
CA ILE A 99 -18.36 10.94 -18.14
C ILE A 99 -17.46 9.82 -17.61
N ILE A 100 -16.89 10.02 -16.42
CA ILE A 100 -15.91 9.10 -15.85
C ILE A 100 -16.59 7.87 -15.27
N THR A 101 -17.65 8.06 -14.49
CA THR A 101 -18.34 6.99 -13.75
C THR A 101 -19.47 6.33 -14.52
N GLY A 102 -19.97 6.98 -15.57
CA GLY A 102 -21.19 6.58 -16.26
C GLY A 102 -22.47 6.78 -15.44
N LEU A 103 -22.39 7.35 -14.23
CA LEU A 103 -23.53 7.56 -13.34
C LEU A 103 -24.07 8.98 -13.49
N SER A 104 -25.40 9.10 -13.60
CA SER A 104 -26.09 10.38 -13.74
C SER A 104 -27.25 10.48 -12.76
N ASN A 105 -27.71 11.71 -12.52
CA ASN A 105 -28.91 11.93 -11.70
C ASN A 105 -30.14 11.20 -12.26
N TYR A 106 -30.22 11.02 -13.58
CA TYR A 106 -31.33 10.33 -14.23
C TYR A 106 -31.28 8.82 -14.00
N LEU A 107 -30.10 8.19 -14.15
CA LEU A 107 -29.93 6.77 -13.88
C LEU A 107 -30.21 6.43 -12.41
N LEU A 108 -29.83 7.31 -11.51
CA LEU A 108 -29.95 7.13 -10.06
C LEU A 108 -31.24 7.72 -9.48
N GLU A 109 -32.20 8.15 -10.31
CA GLU A 109 -33.39 8.89 -9.83
C GLU A 109 -34.28 8.07 -8.90
N ARG A 110 -34.28 6.73 -9.08
CA ARG A 110 -35.13 5.78 -8.35
C ARG A 110 -34.41 5.13 -7.17
N GLU A 111 -33.10 5.33 -7.08
CA GLU A 111 -32.31 4.82 -5.97
C GLU A 111 -32.61 5.58 -4.69
N SER A 112 -32.35 4.94 -3.56
CA SER A 112 -32.47 5.63 -2.28
C SER A 112 -31.29 6.58 -2.06
N LYS A 113 -31.51 7.70 -1.38
CA LYS A 113 -30.40 8.50 -0.84
C LYS A 113 -29.67 7.69 0.23
N LEU A 114 -28.42 8.05 0.52
CA LEU A 114 -27.74 7.58 1.73
C LEU A 114 -28.47 8.12 2.96
N ASN A 115 -29.37 7.30 3.49
CA ASN A 115 -30.25 7.56 4.62
C ASN A 115 -29.88 6.67 5.82
N GLU A 116 -30.66 6.71 6.88
CA GLU A 116 -30.43 5.92 8.09
C GLU A 116 -30.39 4.40 7.81
N ASN A 117 -31.24 3.90 6.92
CA ASN A 117 -31.25 2.47 6.57
C ASN A 117 -29.96 2.05 5.83
N ALA A 118 -29.53 2.83 4.85
CA ALA A 118 -28.25 2.59 4.17
C ALA A 118 -27.05 2.71 5.13
N GLY A 119 -27.07 3.71 6.03
CA GLY A 119 -26.05 3.88 7.04
C GLY A 119 -25.98 2.70 8.00
N GLU A 120 -27.12 2.21 8.50
CA GLU A 120 -27.16 1.03 9.37
C GLU A 120 -26.74 -0.23 8.60
N LEU A 121 -27.07 -0.37 7.32
CA LEU A 121 -26.58 -1.49 6.50
C LEU A 121 -25.04 -1.52 6.44
N ILE A 122 -24.40 -0.37 6.18
CA ILE A 122 -22.94 -0.26 6.15
C ILE A 122 -22.35 -0.59 7.53
N LYS A 123 -22.93 -0.05 8.61
CA LYS A 123 -22.50 -0.32 9.98
C LYS A 123 -22.60 -1.80 10.33
N ARG A 124 -23.75 -2.44 10.06
CA ARG A 124 -23.99 -3.86 10.33
C ARG A 124 -23.09 -4.76 9.48
N PHE A 125 -22.79 -4.36 8.25
CA PHE A 125 -21.81 -5.05 7.42
C PHE A 125 -20.44 -5.07 8.11
N VAL A 126 -19.97 -3.93 8.62
CA VAL A 126 -18.68 -3.85 9.36
C VAL A 126 -18.73 -4.61 10.68
N GLU A 127 -19.83 -4.53 11.44
CA GLU A 127 -20.03 -5.27 12.71
C GLU A 127 -20.06 -6.79 12.53
N HIS A 128 -20.46 -7.27 11.35
CA HIS A 128 -20.48 -8.68 11.02
C HIS A 128 -19.08 -9.26 10.78
N LEU A 129 -18.10 -8.42 10.45
CA LEU A 129 -16.73 -8.85 10.13
C LEU A 129 -15.92 -9.10 11.41
N PRO A 130 -14.96 -10.05 11.40
CA PRO A 130 -14.03 -10.24 12.52
C PRO A 130 -13.24 -8.97 12.82
N PRO A 131 -13.36 -8.37 14.03
CA PRO A 131 -12.58 -7.19 14.41
C PRO A 131 -11.14 -7.57 14.80
N PRO A 132 -10.20 -6.60 14.83
CA PRO A 132 -10.30 -5.25 14.25
C PRO A 132 -10.45 -5.25 12.73
N VAL A 133 -11.32 -4.38 12.21
CA VAL A 133 -11.56 -4.20 10.77
C VAL A 133 -10.80 -2.98 10.28
N CYS A 134 -9.96 -3.12 9.27
CA CYS A 134 -9.23 -2.01 8.66
C CYS A 134 -9.83 -1.65 7.29
N LEU A 135 -10.44 -0.46 7.21
CA LEU A 135 -10.88 0.12 5.94
C LEU A 135 -9.67 0.51 5.09
N VAL A 136 -9.65 0.11 3.83
CA VAL A 136 -8.57 0.46 2.90
C VAL A 136 -9.15 1.17 1.70
N ALA A 137 -8.67 2.37 1.39
CA ALA A 137 -9.04 3.09 0.18
C ALA A 137 -7.78 3.60 -0.53
N HIS A 138 -7.87 3.89 -1.83
CA HIS A 138 -6.75 4.41 -2.60
C HIS A 138 -6.83 5.92 -2.72
N ASN A 139 -5.86 6.64 -2.14
CA ASN A 139 -5.95 8.09 -1.93
C ASN A 139 -7.13 8.46 -1.01
N GLY A 140 -7.40 7.59 -0.02
CA GLY A 140 -8.54 7.70 0.87
C GLY A 140 -8.47 8.84 1.88
N TRP A 141 -7.27 9.30 2.27
CA TRP A 141 -7.12 10.39 3.27
C TRP A 141 -7.79 11.70 2.84
N PRO A 142 -7.56 12.21 1.61
CA PRO A 142 -8.25 13.41 1.14
C PRO A 142 -9.64 13.14 0.53
N PHE A 143 -10.04 11.88 0.33
CA PHE A 143 -11.20 11.51 -0.48
C PHE A 143 -12.17 10.61 0.29
N ASP A 144 -12.05 9.29 0.19
CA ASP A 144 -13.06 8.33 0.66
C ASP A 144 -13.40 8.50 2.13
N PHE A 145 -12.39 8.54 3.01
CA PHE A 145 -12.62 8.50 4.44
C PHE A 145 -13.34 9.76 4.95
N PRO A 146 -12.92 11.00 4.61
CA PRO A 146 -13.67 12.20 4.97
C PRO A 146 -15.09 12.24 4.39
N ILE A 147 -15.29 11.72 3.18
CA ILE A 147 -16.60 11.70 2.49
C ILE A 147 -17.56 10.77 3.23
N ILE A 148 -17.18 9.51 3.44
CA ILE A 148 -18.05 8.53 4.11
C ILE A 148 -18.27 8.89 5.57
N LYS A 149 -17.26 9.43 6.27
CA LYS A 149 -17.39 9.95 7.64
C LYS A 149 -18.44 11.06 7.72
N GLN A 150 -18.40 12.01 6.77
CA GLN A 150 -19.38 13.09 6.71
C GLN A 150 -20.78 12.57 6.36
N ALA A 151 -20.89 11.61 5.44
CA ALA A 151 -22.16 11.05 5.01
C ALA A 151 -22.86 10.28 6.15
N LEU A 152 -22.15 9.39 6.83
CA LEU A 152 -22.67 8.65 7.99
C LEU A 152 -23.00 9.59 9.16
N GLY A 153 -22.18 10.61 9.40
CA GLY A 153 -22.44 11.62 10.43
C GLY A 153 -23.73 12.42 10.21
N LYS A 154 -24.13 12.66 8.95
CA LYS A 154 -25.40 13.36 8.63
C LYS A 154 -26.64 12.53 8.97
N VAL A 155 -26.52 11.20 9.00
CA VAL A 155 -27.59 10.26 9.38
C VAL A 155 -27.38 9.70 10.80
N ASN A 156 -26.50 10.33 11.58
CA ASN A 156 -26.19 9.99 12.96
C ASN A 156 -25.72 8.54 13.18
N ILE A 157 -25.01 7.98 12.19
CA ILE A 157 -24.40 6.65 12.25
C ILE A 157 -22.90 6.77 12.51
N SER A 158 -22.41 5.96 13.44
CA SER A 158 -20.99 5.74 13.70
C SER A 158 -20.62 4.28 13.46
N LEU A 159 -19.44 4.05 12.89
CA LEU A 159 -18.87 2.71 12.76
C LEU A 159 -18.31 2.22 14.10
N PRO A 160 -18.14 0.90 14.29
CA PRO A 160 -17.59 0.32 15.52
C PRO A 160 -16.24 0.96 15.90
N ALA A 161 -15.98 1.10 17.20
CA ALA A 161 -14.74 1.70 17.72
C ALA A 161 -13.47 0.96 17.30
N SER A 162 -13.59 -0.34 17.01
CA SER A 162 -12.52 -1.20 16.48
C SER A 162 -12.26 -1.01 14.98
N THR A 163 -12.99 -0.10 14.31
CA THR A 163 -12.78 0.20 12.89
C THR A 163 -11.56 1.09 12.72
N LEU A 164 -10.57 0.58 12.00
CA LEU A 164 -9.36 1.25 11.59
C LEU A 164 -9.49 1.70 10.13
N CYS A 165 -8.60 2.57 9.68
CA CYS A 165 -8.48 2.92 8.26
C CYS A 165 -7.01 3.16 7.88
N VAL A 166 -6.68 2.90 6.61
CA VAL A 166 -5.35 3.13 6.03
C VAL A 166 -5.44 3.48 4.55
N ASP A 167 -4.62 4.42 4.10
CA ASP A 167 -4.51 4.79 2.68
C ASP A 167 -3.49 3.92 1.95
N SER A 168 -3.97 3.21 0.94
CA SER A 168 -3.13 2.31 0.13
C SER A 168 -2.14 3.06 -0.76
N LEU A 169 -2.41 4.30 -1.17
CA LEU A 169 -1.48 5.11 -1.96
C LEU A 169 -0.18 5.34 -1.17
N SER A 170 -0.33 5.80 0.07
CA SER A 170 0.80 5.99 0.99
C SER A 170 1.52 4.69 1.29
N ALA A 171 0.78 3.58 1.43
CA ALA A 171 1.33 2.26 1.64
C ALA A 171 2.22 1.82 0.47
N PHE A 172 1.69 1.84 -0.75
CA PHE A 172 2.42 1.38 -1.94
C PHE A 172 3.68 2.21 -2.16
N MET A 173 3.61 3.53 -2.01
CA MET A 173 4.78 4.39 -2.11
C MET A 173 5.86 4.04 -1.07
N ALA A 174 5.47 3.93 0.20
CA ALA A 174 6.42 3.65 1.28
C ALA A 174 7.04 2.25 1.15
N ILE A 175 6.29 1.27 0.65
CA ILE A 175 6.81 -0.08 0.42
C ILE A 175 7.77 -0.09 -0.77
N ASP A 176 7.42 0.57 -1.87
CA ASP A 176 8.25 0.63 -3.07
C ASP A 176 9.57 1.37 -2.84
N ASP A 177 9.57 2.49 -2.11
CA ASP A 177 10.80 3.20 -1.75
C ASP A 177 11.76 2.25 -1.03
N LYS A 178 11.26 1.48 -0.06
CA LYS A 178 12.08 0.53 0.69
C LYS A 178 12.54 -0.67 -0.12
N ARG A 179 11.77 -1.07 -1.13
CA ARG A 179 12.18 -2.11 -2.08
C ARG A 179 13.33 -1.61 -2.95
N ASN A 180 13.31 -0.32 -3.31
CA ASN A 180 14.33 0.33 -4.13
C ASN A 180 15.58 0.76 -3.34
N ASP A 181 15.45 1.07 -2.05
CA ASP A 181 16.57 1.42 -1.16
C ASP A 181 17.45 0.22 -0.77
N LYS A 182 17.02 -1.01 -1.06
CA LYS A 182 17.89 -2.19 -0.88
C LYS A 182 18.99 -2.15 -1.94
N PRO A 183 20.28 -2.21 -1.57
CA PRO A 183 21.36 -2.17 -2.55
C PRO A 183 21.22 -3.36 -3.50
N VAL A 184 20.90 -3.06 -4.76
CA VAL A 184 20.97 -4.02 -5.85
C VAL A 184 22.43 -4.45 -5.93
N ALA A 185 22.71 -5.72 -5.66
CA ALA A 185 24.00 -6.31 -5.98
C ALA A 185 24.19 -6.19 -7.49
N VAL A 186 25.01 -5.22 -7.92
CA VAL A 186 25.37 -5.00 -9.31
C VAL A 186 26.04 -6.28 -9.80
N LYS A 187 25.32 -7.08 -10.59
CA LYS A 187 25.94 -8.09 -11.44
C LYS A 187 26.61 -7.31 -12.58
N GLU A 188 27.93 -7.24 -12.49
CA GLU A 188 28.82 -6.71 -13.52
C GLU A 188 28.59 -7.53 -14.80
N SER A 189 27.79 -6.99 -15.73
CA SER A 189 27.62 -7.58 -17.06
C SER A 189 28.84 -7.23 -17.89
N THR A 190 29.76 -8.18 -18.01
CA THR A 190 30.83 -8.15 -19.00
C THR A 190 30.23 -8.29 -20.40
N LEU A 191 30.22 -7.20 -21.17
CA LEU A 191 29.99 -7.26 -22.61
C LEU A 191 31.30 -7.65 -23.32
N PRO A 192 31.30 -8.67 -24.20
CA PRO A 192 32.48 -9.01 -24.99
C PRO A 192 32.75 -7.98 -26.10
N ILE A 193 34.01 -7.56 -26.16
CA ILE A 193 34.63 -6.84 -27.26
C ILE A 193 34.97 -7.86 -28.36
N GLU A 194 34.61 -7.56 -29.62
CA GLU A 194 35.22 -8.02 -30.91
C GLU A 194 34.25 -7.63 -32.06
N THR A 195 34.58 -7.12 -33.25
CA THR A 195 35.78 -6.54 -33.89
C THR A 195 35.35 -5.79 -35.17
N ARG A 196 36.03 -4.67 -35.48
CA ARG A 196 36.39 -4.08 -36.81
C ARG A 196 35.33 -3.57 -37.82
N SER A 197 35.41 -2.24 -38.00
CA SER A 197 35.83 -1.50 -39.22
C SER A 197 34.93 -1.50 -40.47
N GLU A 198 34.42 -0.33 -40.82
CA GLU A 198 34.76 0.35 -42.08
C GLU A 198 34.48 1.86 -42.02
N LEU A 199 35.41 2.63 -42.60
CA LEU A 199 35.48 4.09 -42.68
C LEU A 199 34.61 4.62 -43.83
N VAL A 200 34.07 5.84 -43.70
CA VAL A 200 34.12 6.89 -44.74
C VAL A 200 33.85 8.28 -44.14
N ASP A 201 34.62 9.25 -44.66
CA ASP A 201 34.85 10.63 -44.23
C ASP A 201 33.67 11.60 -44.41
N ALA A 202 33.64 12.65 -43.58
CA ALA A 202 33.58 14.04 -44.05
C ALA A 202 33.86 15.04 -42.89
N ALA A 203 34.71 16.01 -43.16
CA ALA A 203 35.28 17.02 -42.27
C ALA A 203 34.32 18.14 -41.84
N ASP A 204 34.57 18.78 -40.68
CA ASP A 204 34.84 20.23 -40.63
C ASP A 204 35.47 20.70 -39.29
N ASN A 205 36.23 21.79 -39.38
CA ASN A 205 37.15 22.44 -38.45
C ASN A 205 36.58 22.89 -37.09
N SER A 206 37.39 22.83 -36.01
CA SER A 206 38.12 24.01 -35.46
C SER A 206 38.53 23.88 -33.97
N THR A 207 39.84 24.09 -33.75
CA THR A 207 40.54 24.69 -32.58
C THR A 207 40.60 24.03 -31.19
N GLU A 208 41.85 23.99 -30.71
CA GLU A 208 42.40 23.36 -29.51
C GLU A 208 41.95 23.94 -28.15
N ARG A 209 41.91 23.08 -27.12
CA ARG A 209 42.60 23.29 -25.83
C ARG A 209 42.67 22.00 -25.02
N ALA A 210 43.89 21.55 -24.71
CA ALA A 210 44.18 20.40 -23.88
C ALA A 210 43.96 20.70 -22.38
N VAL A 211 43.24 19.83 -21.69
CA VAL A 211 43.20 19.75 -20.22
C VAL A 211 43.36 18.29 -19.83
N THR A 212 44.50 17.94 -19.26
CA THR A 212 44.76 16.61 -18.68
C THR A 212 43.92 16.43 -17.41
N PRO A 213 43.11 15.36 -17.26
CA PRO A 213 42.45 15.06 -16.00
C PRO A 213 43.47 14.44 -15.03
N LYS A 214 43.59 15.03 -13.84
CA LYS A 214 44.29 14.39 -12.71
C LYS A 214 43.52 13.14 -12.30
N GLU A 215 44.21 12.02 -12.27
CA GLU A 215 43.72 10.73 -11.79
C GLU A 215 43.41 10.84 -10.29
N ILE A 216 42.13 10.82 -9.91
CA ILE A 216 41.72 10.77 -8.50
C ILE A 216 41.64 9.30 -8.12
N ASN A 217 42.57 8.85 -7.27
CA ASN A 217 42.55 7.50 -6.72
C ASN A 217 41.50 7.40 -5.61
N TRP A 218 40.27 7.06 -5.99
CA TRP A 218 39.12 6.86 -5.10
C TRP A 218 39.31 5.70 -4.10
N GLN A 219 40.28 4.81 -4.33
CA GLN A 219 40.53 3.63 -3.51
C GLN A 219 41.12 4.00 -2.13
N ALA A 220 41.83 5.13 -2.04
CA ALA A 220 42.42 5.59 -0.79
C ALA A 220 41.44 6.35 0.14
N LEU A 221 40.26 6.77 -0.36
CA LEU A 221 39.35 7.66 0.38
C LEU A 221 38.22 6.93 1.13
N ASN A 222 38.02 5.63 0.92
CA ASN A 222 36.83 4.92 1.44
C ASN A 222 37.12 3.65 2.28
N GLU A 223 38.36 3.38 2.69
CA GLU A 223 38.62 2.24 3.59
C GLU A 223 38.48 2.59 5.07
N SER A 224 37.24 2.55 5.57
CA SER A 224 36.93 2.44 7.01
C SER A 224 36.07 1.21 7.31
N THR A 225 36.37 0.09 6.65
CA THR A 225 35.65 -1.18 6.88
C THR A 225 36.30 -1.96 8.05
N PRO A 226 35.58 -2.29 9.14
CA PRO A 226 36.13 -3.08 10.22
C PRO A 226 36.40 -4.53 9.75
N LYS A 227 37.63 -5.00 9.96
CA LYS A 227 38.07 -6.33 9.52
C LYS A 227 37.31 -7.44 10.26
N ARG A 228 36.64 -8.31 9.51
CA ARG A 228 35.97 -9.51 10.02
C ARG A 228 37.02 -10.49 10.55
N GLN A 229 36.89 -10.95 11.80
CA GLN A 229 37.77 -11.98 12.35
C GLN A 229 37.60 -13.28 11.55
N ILE A 230 38.70 -13.73 10.92
CA ILE A 230 38.77 -15.00 10.20
C ILE A 230 38.99 -16.08 11.27
N LEU A 231 37.95 -16.87 11.54
CA LEU A 231 38.04 -18.04 12.40
C LEU A 231 38.96 -19.09 11.78
N ASN A 232 39.77 -19.75 12.60
CA ASN A 232 40.66 -20.80 12.13
C ASN A 232 39.84 -22.02 11.64
N ARG A 233 40.42 -22.79 10.72
CA ARG A 233 39.76 -23.91 10.03
C ARG A 233 39.19 -24.96 10.99
N GLN A 234 39.81 -25.11 12.17
CA GLN A 234 39.39 -25.99 13.25
C GLN A 234 38.11 -25.50 13.95
N ASP A 235 38.02 -24.19 14.24
CA ASP A 235 36.83 -23.59 14.87
C ASP A 235 35.63 -23.58 13.91
N ALA A 236 35.89 -23.38 12.62
CA ALA A 236 34.88 -23.46 11.57
C ALA A 236 34.37 -24.89 11.33
N ALA A 237 35.16 -25.93 11.67
CA ALA A 237 34.74 -27.32 11.59
C ALA A 237 33.92 -27.74 12.82
N LEU A 238 34.34 -27.32 14.02
CA LEU A 238 33.59 -27.55 15.27
C LEU A 238 32.19 -26.91 15.25
N LYS A 239 32.06 -25.72 14.64
CA LYS A 239 30.77 -25.05 14.49
C LYS A 239 29.83 -25.75 13.51
N ARG A 240 30.37 -26.40 12.47
CA ARG A 240 29.61 -27.23 11.53
C ARG A 240 29.18 -28.55 12.17
N GLN A 241 30.06 -29.18 12.94
CA GLN A 241 29.77 -30.44 13.63
C GLN A 241 28.67 -30.31 14.71
N ARG A 242 28.49 -29.11 15.29
CA ARG A 242 27.39 -28.81 16.22
C ARG A 242 26.02 -28.65 15.56
N MET A 243 25.95 -28.53 14.23
CA MET A 243 24.67 -28.39 13.51
C MET A 243 24.08 -29.72 13.02
N ASP A 244 24.87 -30.80 13.01
CA ASP A 244 24.47 -32.10 12.47
C ASP A 244 23.98 -33.11 13.54
N ALA A 245 23.91 -32.70 14.81
CA ALA A 245 23.63 -33.61 15.93
C ALA A 245 22.18 -33.59 16.47
N ASP A 246 21.29 -32.79 15.91
CA ASP A 246 19.87 -32.77 16.31
C ASP A 246 18.97 -33.12 15.12
N GLY A 247 19.03 -34.39 14.72
CA GLY A 247 18.13 -34.98 13.75
C GLY A 247 16.80 -35.34 14.42
N THR A 248 15.86 -34.40 14.40
CA THR A 248 14.43 -34.68 14.61
C THR A 248 13.65 -34.13 13.42
N GLU A 249 12.75 -34.95 12.88
CA GLU A 249 11.90 -34.70 11.70
C GLU A 249 11.40 -33.25 11.62
N LEU A 250 11.64 -32.59 10.48
CA LEU A 250 11.20 -31.22 10.19
C LEU A 250 9.66 -31.15 10.19
N PRO A 251 9.02 -30.47 11.16
CA PRO A 251 7.63 -30.08 11.02
C PRO A 251 7.57 -28.89 10.04
N ALA A 252 6.44 -28.75 9.35
CA ALA A 252 6.15 -27.64 8.44
C ALA A 252 6.67 -26.29 8.99
N ILE A 253 7.44 -25.56 8.17
CA ILE A 253 8.04 -24.26 8.50
C ILE A 253 6.92 -23.28 8.87
N LYS A 254 6.59 -23.17 10.15
CA LYS A 254 5.86 -22.03 10.70
C LYS A 254 6.84 -20.86 10.75
N ARG A 255 6.76 -19.96 9.76
CA ARG A 255 7.51 -18.70 9.79
C ARG A 255 7.18 -17.99 11.10
N SER A 256 8.22 -17.60 11.85
CA SER A 256 8.06 -17.11 13.22
C SER A 256 7.46 -15.70 13.22
N SER A 257 6.66 -15.39 14.26
CA SER A 257 6.10 -14.07 14.53
C SER A 257 7.13 -12.93 14.56
N ASN A 258 8.42 -13.25 14.62
CA ASN A 258 9.51 -12.28 14.61
C ASN A 258 9.70 -11.59 13.24
N ASP A 259 9.41 -12.24 12.11
CA ASP A 259 9.58 -11.62 10.78
C ASP A 259 8.53 -10.50 10.55
N ILE A 260 7.30 -10.71 11.06
CA ILE A 260 6.26 -9.68 11.06
C ILE A 260 6.63 -8.54 12.01
N LYS A 261 7.14 -8.84 13.21
CA LYS A 261 7.59 -7.81 14.16
C LYS A 261 8.73 -6.95 13.59
N ALA A 262 9.70 -7.55 12.91
CA ALA A 262 10.77 -6.81 12.25
C ALA A 262 10.22 -5.91 11.13
N ARG A 263 9.25 -6.41 10.34
CA ARG A 263 8.58 -5.61 9.30
C ARG A 263 7.72 -4.48 9.86
N ARG A 264 7.07 -4.67 11.00
CA ARG A 264 6.27 -3.64 11.72
C ARG A 264 7.11 -2.53 12.35
N GLN A 265 8.43 -2.66 12.37
CA GLN A 265 9.33 -1.57 12.76
C GLN A 265 9.90 -0.84 11.53
N LEU A 266 9.54 -1.26 10.31
CA LEU A 266 10.09 -0.64 9.13
C LEU A 266 9.49 0.76 8.94
N PHE A 267 8.19 0.97 9.15
CA PHE A 267 7.50 2.22 8.78
C PHE A 267 7.38 3.21 9.96
N THR A 268 8.23 3.07 10.98
CA THR A 268 8.10 3.84 12.22
C THR A 268 8.33 5.32 11.94
N GLY A 269 7.41 6.16 12.40
CA GLY A 269 7.53 7.61 12.31
C GLY A 269 7.06 8.25 11.00
N LEU A 270 6.49 7.48 10.05
CA LEU A 270 5.99 8.04 8.79
C LEU A 270 4.73 8.92 8.97
N ASN A 271 3.91 8.65 10.00
CA ASN A 271 2.67 9.37 10.34
C ASN A 271 1.80 9.69 9.11
N SER A 272 1.56 8.67 8.30
CA SER A 272 1.03 8.82 6.92
C SER A 272 -0.36 9.47 6.84
N SER A 273 -1.13 9.47 7.93
CA SER A 273 -2.43 10.15 8.03
C SER A 273 -2.30 11.67 8.16
N SER A 274 -1.18 12.17 8.68
CA SER A 274 -0.94 13.59 8.94
C SER A 274 0.11 14.18 8.00
N THR A 275 1.03 13.37 7.48
CA THR A 275 2.08 13.82 6.57
C THR A 275 1.60 13.76 5.11
N LYS A 276 1.49 14.93 4.47
CA LYS A 276 1.10 14.99 3.07
C LYS A 276 2.30 14.68 2.18
N ARG A 277 2.25 13.52 1.51
CA ARG A 277 3.23 13.13 0.50
C ARG A 277 2.55 13.00 -0.86
N TYR A 278 3.15 13.60 -1.89
CA TYR A 278 2.60 13.55 -3.24
C TYR A 278 3.27 12.45 -4.06
N PRO A 279 2.51 11.57 -4.73
CA PRO A 279 3.09 10.57 -5.62
C PRO A 279 3.69 11.22 -6.87
N PRO A 280 4.71 10.59 -7.50
CA PRO A 280 5.09 10.91 -8.86
C PRO A 280 3.89 10.88 -9.81
N ARG A 281 3.78 11.91 -10.65
CA ARG A 281 2.59 12.12 -11.51
C ARG A 281 2.31 10.88 -12.37
N GLY A 282 1.08 10.36 -12.26
CA GLY A 282 0.60 9.26 -13.09
C GLY A 282 1.14 7.87 -12.73
N VAL A 283 2.09 7.76 -11.80
CA VAL A 283 2.74 6.47 -11.46
C VAL A 283 1.88 5.65 -10.51
N TYR A 284 1.34 6.29 -9.47
CA TYR A 284 0.52 5.63 -8.44
C TYR A 284 -0.97 5.97 -8.59
N ARG A 285 -1.46 6.25 -9.80
CA ARG A 285 -2.90 6.14 -10.05
C ARG A 285 -3.27 4.67 -10.00
N LEU A 286 -4.42 4.31 -9.45
CA LEU A 286 -4.84 2.91 -9.29
C LEU A 286 -4.71 2.11 -10.60
N SER A 287 -5.28 2.63 -11.69
CA SER A 287 -5.24 2.03 -13.01
C SER A 287 -3.82 1.91 -13.58
N SER A 288 -3.01 2.96 -13.46
CA SER A 288 -1.59 2.94 -13.87
C SER A 288 -0.79 1.91 -13.10
N LEU A 289 -0.96 1.87 -11.78
CA LEU A 289 -0.22 0.98 -10.88
C LEU A 289 -0.59 -0.48 -11.15
N TYR A 290 -1.90 -0.78 -11.25
CA TYR A 290 -2.42 -2.09 -11.61
C TYR A 290 -1.87 -2.56 -12.97
N SER A 291 -1.97 -1.69 -13.99
CA SER A 291 -1.54 -2.05 -15.35
C SER A 291 -0.03 -2.25 -15.44
N ARG A 292 0.76 -1.46 -14.71
CA ARG A 292 2.21 -1.60 -14.62
C ARG A 292 2.62 -2.88 -13.90
N ILE A 293 1.95 -3.23 -12.80
CA ILE A 293 2.34 -4.39 -12.00
C ILE A 293 1.96 -5.69 -12.69
N PHE A 294 0.73 -5.80 -13.20
CA PHE A 294 0.19 -7.07 -13.72
C PHE A 294 0.22 -7.18 -15.26
N GLU A 295 0.71 -6.16 -15.96
CA GLU A 295 0.75 -6.10 -17.43
C GLU A 295 -0.62 -6.36 -18.07
N ARG A 296 -1.69 -5.89 -17.40
CA ARG A 296 -3.09 -6.06 -17.81
C ARG A 296 -3.80 -4.72 -17.83
N PRO A 297 -4.71 -4.47 -18.77
CA PRO A 297 -5.48 -3.25 -18.76
C PRO A 297 -6.37 -3.16 -17.50
N ALA A 298 -6.46 -1.96 -16.93
CA ALA A 298 -7.48 -1.61 -15.96
C ALA A 298 -8.84 -1.52 -16.70
N VAL A 299 -9.62 -2.58 -16.60
CA VAL A 299 -10.96 -2.67 -17.21
C VAL A 299 -11.97 -2.08 -16.23
N ASN A 300 -12.93 -1.30 -16.75
CA ASN A 300 -14.00 -0.67 -15.98
C ASN A 300 -13.50 0.25 -14.86
N ALA A 301 -12.37 0.93 -15.08
CA ALA A 301 -11.92 1.95 -14.12
C ALA A 301 -13.03 2.98 -13.91
N HIS A 302 -13.20 3.43 -12.66
CA HIS A 302 -14.30 4.31 -12.23
C HIS A 302 -15.70 3.67 -12.15
N GLU A 303 -15.75 2.34 -12.07
CA GLU A 303 -16.83 1.61 -11.42
C GLU A 303 -16.33 1.18 -10.02
N ALA A 304 -17.09 1.47 -8.95
CA ALA A 304 -16.59 1.25 -7.59
C ALA A 304 -16.21 -0.22 -7.35
N GLU A 305 -16.97 -1.17 -7.91
CA GLU A 305 -16.66 -2.60 -7.79
C GLU A 305 -15.35 -2.99 -8.51
N ALA A 306 -15.10 -2.45 -9.69
CA ALA A 306 -13.89 -2.73 -10.46
C ALA A 306 -12.65 -2.14 -9.77
N ASP A 307 -12.76 -0.91 -9.25
CA ASP A 307 -11.67 -0.23 -8.56
C ASP A 307 -11.33 -0.94 -7.24
N VAL A 308 -12.32 -1.34 -6.44
CA VAL A 308 -12.11 -2.21 -5.26
C VAL A 308 -11.46 -3.54 -5.65
N SER A 309 -11.86 -4.15 -6.77
CA SER A 309 -11.26 -5.42 -7.23
C SER A 309 -9.79 -5.25 -7.62
N MET A 310 -9.44 -4.19 -8.35
CA MET A 310 -8.06 -3.87 -8.71
C MET A 310 -7.21 -3.59 -7.48
N LEU A 311 -7.74 -2.80 -6.55
CA LEU A 311 -7.07 -2.47 -5.30
C LEU A 311 -6.84 -3.70 -4.42
N THR A 312 -7.83 -4.60 -4.33
CA THR A 312 -7.70 -5.88 -3.62
C THR A 312 -6.53 -6.72 -4.16
N LYS A 313 -6.41 -6.82 -5.49
CA LYS A 313 -5.32 -7.56 -6.13
C LYS A 313 -3.96 -6.91 -5.89
N LEU A 314 -3.88 -5.59 -5.90
CA LEU A 314 -2.66 -4.87 -5.52
C LEU A 314 -2.29 -5.16 -4.07
N ILE A 315 -3.23 -5.08 -3.13
CA ILE A 315 -3.00 -5.43 -1.72
C ILE A 315 -2.47 -6.87 -1.60
N GLN A 316 -3.05 -7.82 -2.33
CA GLN A 316 -2.56 -9.21 -2.37
C GLN A 316 -1.12 -9.33 -2.92
N HIS A 317 -0.77 -8.54 -3.94
CA HIS A 317 0.58 -8.50 -4.52
C HIS A 317 1.62 -7.92 -3.55
N TYR A 318 1.30 -6.83 -2.85
CA TYR A 318 2.18 -6.28 -1.82
C TYR A 318 2.23 -7.17 -0.56
N GLY A 319 1.16 -7.92 -0.28
CA GLY A 319 1.12 -9.03 0.68
C GLY A 319 1.53 -8.62 2.09
N VAL A 320 2.48 -9.36 2.66
CA VAL A 320 2.98 -9.14 4.03
C VAL A 320 3.53 -7.74 4.27
N ASP A 321 4.08 -7.08 3.26
CA ASP A 321 4.62 -5.72 3.40
C ASP A 321 3.47 -4.71 3.58
N PHE A 322 2.34 -4.93 2.89
CA PHE A 322 1.12 -4.14 3.08
C PHE A 322 0.50 -4.37 4.45
N LEU A 323 0.40 -5.63 4.90
CA LEU A 323 -0.09 -5.95 6.23
C LEU A 323 0.75 -5.26 7.32
N ALA A 324 2.08 -5.35 7.22
CA ALA A 324 2.97 -4.69 8.17
C ALA A 324 2.81 -3.16 8.17
N PHE A 325 2.66 -2.55 6.99
CA PHE A 325 2.37 -1.13 6.88
C PHE A 325 1.04 -0.76 7.56
N ALA A 326 -0.04 -1.50 7.29
CA ALA A 326 -1.36 -1.22 7.83
C ALA A 326 -1.42 -1.35 9.37
N GLU A 327 -0.78 -2.38 9.92
CA GLU A 327 -0.65 -2.57 11.37
C GLU A 327 0.02 -1.39 12.08
N GLU A 328 0.95 -0.73 11.39
CA GLU A 328 1.76 0.34 11.94
C GLU A 328 1.18 1.74 11.68
N GLN A 329 0.56 1.94 10.52
CA GLN A 329 0.15 3.25 10.02
C GLN A 329 -1.37 3.49 10.03
N SER A 330 -2.18 2.48 10.37
CA SER A 330 -3.62 2.66 10.46
C SER A 330 -4.02 3.54 11.65
N ILE A 331 -5.07 4.35 11.47
CA ILE A 331 -5.67 5.15 12.53
C ILE A 331 -7.11 4.68 12.80
N PRO A 332 -7.67 4.91 14.00
CA PRO A 332 -9.09 4.71 14.22
C PRO A 332 -9.92 5.53 13.24
N PHE A 333 -10.95 4.93 12.63
CA PHE A 333 -11.88 5.68 11.76
C PHE A 333 -12.65 6.76 12.54
N ALA A 334 -12.72 6.62 13.87
CA ALA A 334 -13.21 7.66 14.77
C ALA A 334 -12.47 8.99 14.59
N ASP A 335 -11.15 8.94 14.34
CA ASP A 335 -10.24 10.09 14.29
C ASP A 335 -10.19 10.76 12.90
N VAL A 336 -10.85 10.18 11.90
CA VAL A 336 -10.98 10.79 10.56
C VAL A 336 -11.78 12.08 10.66
N VAL A 337 -11.20 13.17 10.15
CA VAL A 337 -11.86 14.47 10.08
C VAL A 337 -12.82 14.49 8.88
N PRO A 338 -14.12 14.82 9.07
CA PRO A 338 -15.06 14.93 7.96
C PRO A 338 -14.71 16.13 7.06
N LEU A 339 -15.12 16.07 5.79
CA LEU A 339 -14.85 17.10 4.78
C LEU A 339 -15.18 18.56 5.20
N SER A 340 -16.25 18.75 5.97
CA SER A 340 -16.68 20.08 6.44
C SER A 340 -15.95 20.59 7.69
N GLY A 341 -15.02 19.80 8.26
CA GLY A 341 -14.23 20.17 9.45
C GLY A 341 -15.00 20.29 10.76
N LYS A 342 -16.32 20.07 10.76
CA LYS A 342 -17.17 20.05 11.95
C LYS A 342 -17.58 18.62 12.26
N ALA A 343 -17.25 18.12 13.46
CA ALA A 343 -17.87 16.91 13.99
C ALA A 343 -19.40 17.13 14.06
N PRO A 344 -20.22 16.09 13.80
CA PRO A 344 -21.67 16.21 14.00
C PRO A 344 -21.90 16.60 15.46
N ASN A 345 -22.68 17.66 15.67
CA ASN A 345 -23.04 18.12 17.01
C ASN A 345 -23.66 16.94 17.76
N SER A 346 -22.97 16.39 18.75
CA SER A 346 -23.59 15.49 19.71
C SER A 346 -24.66 16.29 20.44
N THR A 347 -25.92 16.08 20.09
CA THR A 347 -27.04 16.55 20.92
C THR A 347 -26.90 15.89 22.28
N LYS A 348 -26.81 16.75 23.30
CA LYS A 348 -26.82 16.39 24.73
C LYS A 348 -28.08 15.64 25.12
#